data_AF-A0A6A0H021-F1
#
_entry.id   AF-A0A6A0H021-F1
#
_cell.length_a   1.000
_cell.length_b   1.000
_cell.length_c   1.000
_cell.angle_alpha   90.00
_cell.angle_beta   90.00
_cell.angle_gamma   90.00
#
_symmetry.space_group_name_H-M   'P 1'
#
loop_
_entity.id
_entity.type
_entity.pdbx_description
1 polymer ?
#
loop_
_entity_poly.entity_id
_entity_poly.type
_entity_poly.pdbx_seq_one_letter_code
_entity_poly.pdbx_strand_id
1 'polypeptide(L)'
;MCDDDASALVVDNGSGLCKAGFAGDDAPRAVFPSIVGRPRHQGVMVGMGQKDAYKEITSLAPSTIKIKIIAPPERKYSVWIGGSILASLSTFQSMWITKEEYDESGPGIVHRKCF
;
A
#
# COMPACT_ATOMS: atom_id res chain seq x y z
N MET A 1 -27.04 20.19 3.97
CA MET A 1 -27.81 19.08 4.55
C MET A 1 -26.96 17.84 4.40
N CYS A 2 -26.56 17.27 5.54
CA CYS A 2 -25.67 16.12 5.76
C CYS A 2 -24.32 16.12 4.99
N ASP A 3 -23.28 16.68 5.63
CA ASP A 3 -21.93 16.10 5.56
C ASP A 3 -22.00 14.75 6.31
N ASP A 4 -22.64 13.75 5.70
CA ASP A 4 -22.68 12.39 6.23
C ASP A 4 -21.28 11.81 6.11
N ASP A 5 -20.54 11.83 7.22
CA ASP A 5 -19.45 10.93 7.65
C ASP A 5 -18.80 10.07 6.54
N ALA A 6 -18.33 10.72 5.47
CA ALA A 6 -17.87 10.03 4.29
C ALA A 6 -16.54 9.37 4.64
N SER A 7 -16.55 8.03 4.74
CA SER A 7 -15.37 7.24 5.02
C SER A 7 -14.73 6.78 3.72
N ALA A 8 -13.49 7.18 3.48
CA ALA A 8 -12.75 6.78 2.29
C ALA A 8 -12.53 5.26 2.26
N LEU A 9 -12.72 4.65 1.08
CA LEU A 9 -12.29 3.27 0.84
C LEU A 9 -10.79 3.27 0.54
N VAL A 10 -10.02 2.53 1.34
CA VAL A 10 -8.57 2.39 1.16
C VAL A 10 -8.28 1.06 0.48
N VAL A 11 -7.60 1.10 -0.67
CA VAL A 11 -7.19 -0.09 -1.42
C VAL A 11 -5.65 -0.10 -1.54
N ASP A 12 -5.02 -1.01 -0.80
CA ASP A 12 -3.58 -1.27 -0.86
C ASP A 12 -3.30 -2.42 -1.85
N ASN A 13 -2.83 -2.08 -3.04
CA ASN A 13 -2.38 -3.04 -4.05
C ASN A 13 -0.92 -3.45 -3.82
N GLY A 14 -0.69 -4.29 -2.82
CA GLY A 14 0.61 -4.90 -2.58
C GLY A 14 0.94 -5.98 -3.61
N SER A 15 2.24 -6.29 -3.82
CA SER A 15 2.70 -7.33 -4.76
C SER A 15 2.42 -8.77 -4.32
N GLY A 16 2.08 -8.98 -3.04
CA GLY A 16 1.70 -10.29 -2.49
C GLY A 16 0.28 -10.35 -1.96
N LEU A 17 -0.18 -9.29 -1.28
CA LEU A 17 -1.51 -9.20 -0.68
C LEU A 17 -2.15 -7.85 -1.01
N CYS A 18 -3.33 -7.92 -1.62
CA CYS A 18 -4.24 -6.81 -1.79
C CYS A 18 -5.08 -6.70 -0.52
N LYS A 19 -5.28 -5.48 -0.04
CA LYS A 19 -6.04 -5.20 1.18
C LYS A 19 -7.03 -4.09 0.91
N ALA A 20 -8.23 -4.22 1.46
CA ALA A 20 -9.25 -3.19 1.38
C ALA A 20 -9.97 -3.02 2.71
N GLY A 21 -10.35 -1.78 3.03
CA GLY A 21 -11.08 -1.41 4.25
C GLY A 21 -11.45 0.06 4.24
N PHE A 22 -12.21 0.51 5.24
CA PHE A 22 -12.51 1.93 5.39
C PHE A 22 -11.37 2.63 6.14
N ALA A 23 -11.13 3.89 5.79
CA ALA A 23 -10.19 4.73 6.50
C ALA A 23 -10.61 4.86 7.98
N GLY A 24 -9.64 4.75 8.89
CA GLY A 24 -9.89 4.75 10.33
C GLY A 24 -10.27 3.40 10.94
N ASP A 25 -10.53 2.35 10.13
CA ASP A 25 -10.63 0.98 10.67
C ASP A 25 -9.29 0.58 11.35
N ASP A 26 -9.33 -0.28 12.37
CA ASP A 26 -8.14 -0.81 13.05
C ASP A 26 -7.36 -1.84 12.21
N ALA A 27 -8.04 -2.47 11.24
CA ALA A 27 -7.47 -3.48 10.35
C ALA A 27 -8.20 -3.51 8.99
N PRO A 28 -7.57 -4.01 7.91
CA PRO A 28 -8.26 -4.18 6.64
C PRO A 28 -9.40 -5.20 6.76
N ARG A 29 -10.55 -4.91 6.16
CA ARG A 29 -11.73 -5.79 6.15
C ARG A 29 -11.58 -6.96 5.19
N ALA A 30 -10.83 -6.78 4.11
CA ALA A 30 -10.51 -7.82 3.15
C ALA A 30 -9.00 -7.90 2.94
N VAL A 31 -8.49 -9.13 2.90
CA VAL A 31 -7.10 -9.44 2.56
C VAL A 31 -7.11 -10.64 1.62
N PHE A 32 -6.56 -10.47 0.42
CA PHE A 32 -6.51 -11.53 -0.58
C PHE A 32 -5.17 -11.54 -1.33
N PRO A 33 -4.72 -12.70 -1.83
CA PRO A 33 -3.51 -12.79 -2.63
C PRO A 33 -3.60 -11.93 -3.90
N SER A 34 -2.58 -11.10 -4.16
CA SER A 34 -2.47 -10.24 -5.36
C SER A 34 -2.02 -11.01 -6.61
N ILE A 35 -2.48 -12.24 -6.80
CA ILE A 35 -1.88 -13.18 -7.77
C ILE A 35 -1.91 -12.58 -9.18
N VAL A 36 -0.73 -12.22 -9.68
CA VAL A 36 -0.52 -11.77 -11.07
C VAL A 36 -0.18 -12.93 -12.03
N GLY A 37 0.03 -14.15 -11.50
CA GLY A 37 0.23 -15.36 -12.28
C GLY A 37 0.38 -16.63 -11.42
N ARG A 38 -0.14 -17.77 -11.89
CA ARG A 38 0.16 -19.09 -11.29
C ARG A 38 1.56 -19.54 -11.74
N PRO A 39 2.53 -19.77 -10.83
CA PRO A 39 3.82 -20.33 -11.21
C PRO A 39 3.63 -21.71 -11.85
N ARG A 40 4.06 -21.88 -13.11
CA ARG A 40 4.04 -23.20 -13.79
C ARG A 40 5.04 -24.19 -13.19
N HIS A 41 6.07 -23.68 -12.53
CA HIS A 41 7.04 -24.46 -11.76
C HIS A 41 6.99 -24.01 -10.30
N GLN A 42 6.59 -24.94 -9.42
CA GLN A 42 6.46 -24.71 -7.99
C GLN A 42 7.86 -24.42 -7.43
N GLY A 43 8.09 -23.20 -6.92
CA GLY A 43 9.37 -22.80 -6.29
C GLY A 43 10.12 -21.62 -6.93
N VAL A 44 9.70 -21.09 -8.10
CA VAL A 44 10.44 -19.99 -8.77
C VAL A 44 10.25 -18.62 -8.08
N MET A 45 9.15 -18.41 -7.36
CA MET A 45 8.87 -17.14 -6.62
C MET A 45 8.80 -17.31 -5.10
N VAL A 46 9.09 -18.49 -4.56
CA VAL A 46 9.14 -18.73 -3.11
C VAL A 46 10.60 -18.60 -2.69
N GLY A 47 11.09 -17.38 -2.48
CA GLY A 47 12.53 -17.24 -2.23
C GLY A 47 13.06 -15.86 -1.93
N MET A 48 12.49 -14.77 -2.48
CA MET A 48 12.91 -13.40 -2.12
C MET A 48 12.45 -13.03 -0.69
N GLY A 49 12.83 -13.83 0.30
CA GLY A 49 12.75 -13.49 1.70
C GLY A 49 13.78 -12.41 2.03
N GLN A 50 13.61 -11.78 3.18
CA GLN A 50 14.54 -10.77 3.69
C GLN A 50 16.01 -11.19 3.65
N LYS A 51 16.30 -12.51 3.73
CA LYS A 51 17.67 -13.04 3.71
C LYS A 51 18.37 -12.84 2.37
N ASP A 52 17.67 -12.89 1.25
CA ASP A 52 18.28 -12.73 -0.07
C ASP A 52 18.50 -11.26 -0.40
N ALA A 53 17.51 -10.41 -0.13
CA ALA A 53 17.68 -8.95 -0.21
C ALA A 53 18.78 -8.42 0.75
N TYR A 54 18.90 -8.99 1.95
CA TYR A 54 19.97 -8.62 2.90
C TYR A 54 21.35 -8.94 2.35
N LYS A 55 21.53 -10.14 1.77
CA LYS A 55 22.80 -10.56 1.17
C LYS A 55 23.16 -9.70 -0.04
N GLU A 56 22.20 -9.42 -0.91
CA GLU A 56 22.39 -8.57 -2.09
C GLU A 56 22.83 -7.16 -1.68
N ILE A 57 22.08 -6.49 -0.81
CA ILE A 57 22.40 -5.12 -0.35
C ILE A 57 23.77 -5.07 0.33
N THR A 58 24.09 -6.06 1.17
CA THR A 58 25.39 -6.14 1.85
C THR A 58 26.53 -6.36 0.86
N SER A 59 26.31 -7.13 -0.21
CA SER A 59 27.33 -7.38 -1.23
C SER A 59 27.62 -6.17 -2.13
N LEU A 60 26.63 -5.29 -2.31
CA LEU A 60 26.76 -4.09 -3.15
C LEU A 60 27.37 -2.90 -2.40
N ALA A 61 27.28 -2.88 -1.08
CA ALA A 61 27.84 -1.79 -0.29
C ALA A 61 29.35 -1.97 -0.06
N PRO A 62 30.14 -0.88 -0.06
CA PRO A 62 31.53 -0.89 0.37
C PRO A 62 31.68 -1.49 1.78
N SER A 63 32.74 -2.27 2.01
CA SER A 63 33.01 -2.96 3.29
C SER A 63 33.22 -2.03 4.49
N THR A 64 33.42 -0.73 4.24
CA THR A 64 33.53 0.34 5.24
C THR A 64 32.18 0.83 5.77
N ILE A 65 31.06 0.51 5.12
CA ILE A 65 29.72 0.94 5.51
C ILE A 65 29.02 -0.17 6.31
N LYS A 66 28.65 0.13 7.56
CA LYS A 66 27.81 -0.77 8.37
C LYS A 66 26.34 -0.61 7.98
N ILE A 67 25.79 -1.60 7.30
CA ILE A 67 24.36 -1.63 6.94
C ILE A 67 23.55 -2.21 8.10
N LYS A 68 22.48 -1.52 8.51
CA LYS A 68 21.47 -2.04 9.44
C LYS A 68 20.12 -2.10 8.73
N ILE A 69 19.65 -3.32 8.42
CA ILE A 69 18.31 -3.53 7.86
C ILE A 69 17.33 -3.71 9.00
N ILE A 70 16.33 -2.83 9.07
CA ILE A 70 15.21 -2.91 10.02
C ILE A 70 13.96 -3.22 9.21
N ALA A 71 13.31 -4.31 9.55
CA ALA A 71 12.08 -4.75 8.92
C ALA A 71 11.14 -5.25 10.02
N PRO A 72 10.26 -4.38 10.52
CA PRO A 72 9.38 -4.72 11.64
C PRO A 72 8.43 -5.86 11.25
N PRO A 73 8.02 -6.72 12.20
CA PRO A 73 7.09 -7.83 11.95
C PRO A 73 5.76 -7.37 11.30
N GLU A 74 5.27 -6.20 11.70
CA GLU A 74 4.05 -5.57 11.21
C GLU A 74 4.17 -4.92 9.82
N ARG A 75 5.35 -4.95 9.19
CA ARG A 75 5.60 -4.35 7.85
C ARG A 75 4.60 -4.78 6.77
N LYS A 76 3.99 -5.96 6.92
CA LYS A 76 2.93 -6.46 6.01
C LYS A 76 1.69 -5.56 5.98
N TYR A 77 1.45 -4.78 7.02
CA TYR A 77 0.32 -3.86 7.15
C TYR A 77 0.72 -2.39 7.08
N SER A 78 2.01 -2.04 7.17
CA SER A 78 2.47 -0.64 7.25
C SER A 78 1.96 0.26 6.12
N VAL A 79 1.91 -0.24 4.88
CA VAL A 79 1.37 0.54 3.74
C VAL A 79 -0.12 0.83 3.94
N TRP A 80 -0.90 -0.17 4.31
CA TRP A 80 -2.32 0.00 4.61
C TRP A 80 -2.55 0.93 5.80
N ILE A 81 -1.74 0.81 6.87
CA ILE A 81 -1.84 1.70 8.04
C ILE A 81 -1.58 3.16 7.62
N GLY A 82 -0.52 3.39 6.84
CA GLY A 82 -0.21 4.73 6.32
C GLY A 82 -1.33 5.29 5.45
N GLY A 83 -1.89 4.47 4.55
CA GLY A 83 -3.02 4.86 3.71
C GLY A 83 -4.29 5.15 4.51
N SER A 84 -4.61 4.32 5.51
CA SER A 84 -5.77 4.50 6.39
C SER A 84 -5.68 5.79 7.20
N ILE A 85 -4.52 6.08 7.78
CA ILE A 85 -4.29 7.33 8.52
C ILE A 85 -4.45 8.54 7.61
N LEU A 86 -3.77 8.56 6.46
CA LEU A 86 -3.87 9.71 5.53
C LEU A 86 -5.31 9.92 5.06
N ALA A 87 -6.02 8.84 4.77
CA ALA A 87 -7.41 8.86 4.33
C ALA A 87 -8.41 9.11 5.47
N SER A 88 -8.00 9.19 6.74
CA SER A 88 -8.89 9.50 7.87
C SER A 88 -8.69 10.90 8.44
N LEU A 89 -7.64 11.61 8.03
CA LEU A 89 -7.33 12.95 8.53
C LEU A 89 -8.03 14.02 7.69
N SER A 90 -8.76 14.92 8.36
CA SER A 90 -9.47 16.04 7.72
C SER A 90 -8.55 16.97 6.91
N THR A 91 -7.28 17.11 7.33
CA THR A 91 -6.27 17.87 6.59
C THR A 91 -6.03 17.38 5.17
N PHE A 92 -6.36 16.11 4.88
CA PHE A 92 -6.16 15.50 3.56
C PHE A 92 -7.48 15.24 2.82
N GLN A 93 -8.64 15.56 3.41
CA GLN A 93 -9.96 15.37 2.77
C GLN A 93 -10.11 16.19 1.48
N SER A 94 -9.52 17.38 1.40
CA SER A 94 -9.55 18.20 0.17
C SER A 94 -8.85 17.55 -1.03
N MET A 95 -7.98 16.56 -0.77
CA MET A 95 -7.28 15.78 -1.81
C MET A 95 -8.05 14.54 -2.24
N TRP A 96 -9.16 14.21 -1.58
CA TRP A 96 -10.00 13.09 -2.00
C TRP A 96 -10.64 13.38 -3.34
N ILE A 97 -10.89 12.34 -4.11
CA ILE A 97 -11.63 12.41 -5.35
C ILE A 97 -12.99 11.76 -5.07
N THR A 98 -14.06 12.56 -5.09
CA THR A 98 -15.41 12.01 -4.96
C THR A 98 -15.85 11.38 -6.27
N LYS A 99 -16.93 10.59 -6.22
CA LYS A 99 -17.51 9.98 -7.41
C LYS A 99 -17.96 11.06 -8.41
N GLU A 100 -18.61 12.12 -7.91
CA GLU A 100 -19.11 13.23 -8.71
C GLU A 100 -17.97 13.95 -9.42
N GLU A 101 -16.89 14.27 -8.69
CA GLU A 101 -15.70 14.90 -9.27
C GLU A 101 -15.07 14.04 -10.37
N TYR A 102 -15.03 12.72 -10.16
CA TYR A 102 -14.52 11.76 -11.14
C TYR A 102 -15.41 11.66 -12.37
N ASP A 103 -16.73 11.60 -12.19
CA ASP A 103 -17.70 11.51 -13.29
C ASP A 103 -17.66 12.78 -14.16
N GLU A 104 -17.42 13.96 -13.57
CA GLU A 104 -17.31 15.23 -14.28
C GLU A 104 -15.95 15.43 -14.98
N SER A 105 -14.85 15.13 -14.30
CA SER A 105 -13.49 15.40 -14.79
C SER A 105 -12.86 14.23 -15.55
N GLY A 106 -13.44 13.04 -15.43
CA GLY A 106 -12.88 11.79 -15.92
C GLY A 106 -11.58 11.38 -15.20
N PRO A 107 -10.88 10.35 -15.71
CA PRO A 107 -9.70 9.77 -15.06
C PRO A 107 -8.52 10.75 -14.88
N GLY A 108 -8.47 11.84 -15.65
CA GLY A 108 -7.41 12.85 -15.56
C GLY A 108 -7.37 13.58 -14.22
N ILE A 109 -8.46 13.57 -13.43
CA ILE A 109 -8.47 14.18 -12.11
C ILE A 109 -7.46 13.55 -11.14
N VAL A 110 -7.17 12.26 -11.30
CA VAL A 110 -6.18 11.54 -10.49
C VAL A 110 -4.80 12.19 -10.60
N HIS A 111 -4.40 12.57 -11.81
CA HIS A 111 -3.11 13.22 -12.03
C HIS A 111 -3.05 14.66 -11.53
N ARG A 112 -4.20 15.32 -11.32
CA ARG A 112 -4.25 16.71 -10.84
C ARG A 112 -4.31 16.81 -9.32
N LYS A 113 -4.94 15.84 -8.65
CA LYS A 113 -5.12 15.85 -7.19
C LYS A 113 -4.07 15.02 -6.44
N CYS A 114 -3.51 13.98 -7.07
CA CYS A 114 -2.61 13.05 -6.38
C CYS A 114 -1.12 13.25 -6.65
N PHE A 115 -0.72 14.18 -7.54
CA PHE A 115 0.68 14.46 -7.90
C PHE A 115 0.94 15.95 -8.14
#